data_AF-A0A6A6DJY2-F1
#
_entry.id   AF-A0A6A6DJY2-F1
#
_cell.length_a   1.000
_cell.length_b   1.000
_cell.length_c   1.000
_cell.angle_alpha   90.00
_cell.angle_beta   90.00
_cell.angle_gamma   90.00
#
_symmetry.space_group_name_H-M   'P 1'
#
loop_
_entity.id
_entity.type
_entity.pdbx_description
1 polymer ?
#
loop_
_entity_poly.entity_id
_entity_poly.type
_entity_poly.pdbx_seq_one_letter_code
_entity_poly.pdbx_strand_id
1 'polypeptide(L)'
;MRTLSSLGLLFSIATLLESAPTPLPIQSLDFSNVLPEHARRADPSLTGYLGAFFLGDKPSVYFYLSNGNNAVSFTALNKGNPVINPTKGTQGVRDPAIVTGGGDEAGRKWYIVGTDLNIGKTTWDAAQRTGSRGIFVWESTDLVNWNNERLVQVEDATAGMVWAPEAIWDAEKGQYLVHWASKFYPTSDPNHTGSPSAIRIRYAYTKDFKTFSAPQDYINKSPTNIIDLDFLPLGGKTYARFMKDETAKTVFTEISTTGLFGTWTRPGGSNAIIQSGVEGPAAYLDNQQAGKAHLLLDFYGSDGYRPYESTDIQGGKWTASDRASFPTNLRHGSILPINATFMSALSAKWG
;
A
#
# COMPACT_ATOMS: atom_id res chain seq x y z
N MET A 1 -50.43 -45.55 53.23
CA MET A 1 -50.37 -46.90 52.63
C MET A 1 -50.69 -46.77 51.15
N ARG A 2 -49.86 -47.38 50.31
CA ARG A 2 -49.95 -47.39 48.84
C ARG A 2 -51.28 -47.98 48.37
N THR A 3 -51.82 -47.47 47.26
CA THR A 3 -52.42 -48.31 46.20
C THR A 3 -52.45 -47.57 44.87
N LEU A 4 -52.19 -48.33 43.81
CA LEU A 4 -52.11 -47.97 42.40
C LEU A 4 -53.49 -47.71 41.79
N SER A 5 -53.54 -46.97 40.67
CA SER A 5 -54.40 -47.34 39.53
C SER A 5 -53.90 -46.72 38.22
N SER A 6 -53.83 -47.58 37.21
CA SER A 6 -53.36 -47.34 35.85
C SER A 6 -54.47 -46.99 34.86
N LEU A 7 -54.05 -46.32 33.76
CA LEU A 7 -54.46 -46.51 32.36
C LEU A 7 -55.74 -45.83 31.78
N GLY A 8 -55.56 -45.28 30.57
CA GLY A 8 -56.59 -45.14 29.51
C GLY A 8 -56.99 -43.69 29.19
N LEU A 9 -56.22 -42.94 28.39
CA LEU A 9 -56.30 -42.76 26.92
C LEU A 9 -57.58 -42.05 26.42
N LEU A 10 -57.41 -40.87 25.80
CA LEU A 10 -58.30 -40.34 24.76
C LEU A 10 -57.52 -39.32 23.89
N PHE A 11 -57.38 -39.65 22.60
CA PHE A 11 -56.80 -38.82 21.55
C PHE A 11 -57.78 -37.71 21.16
N SER A 12 -57.29 -36.47 21.00
CA SER A 12 -57.97 -35.41 20.26
C SER A 12 -57.02 -34.87 19.19
N ILE A 13 -57.45 -34.97 17.94
CA ILE A 13 -56.76 -34.46 16.76
C ILE A 13 -57.09 -32.97 16.67
N ALA A 14 -56.10 -32.11 16.91
CA ALA A 14 -56.19 -30.68 16.64
C ALA A 14 -55.47 -30.40 15.33
N THR A 15 -56.21 -29.98 14.31
CA THR A 15 -55.71 -29.45 13.04
C THR A 15 -55.11 -28.06 13.27
N LEU A 16 -53.78 -27.97 13.23
CA LEU A 16 -53.07 -26.68 13.12
C LEU A 16 -53.12 -26.23 11.66
N LEU A 17 -53.82 -25.12 11.42
CA LEU A 17 -53.69 -24.34 10.18
C LEU A 17 -52.32 -23.65 10.20
N GLU A 18 -51.42 -24.07 9.32
CA GLU A 18 -50.17 -23.35 9.05
C GLU A 18 -50.48 -21.98 8.42
N SER A 19 -50.12 -20.91 9.11
CA SER A 19 -50.09 -19.57 8.54
C SER A 19 -48.91 -19.47 7.56
N ALA A 20 -49.19 -19.36 6.27
CA ALA A 20 -48.16 -19.05 5.27
C ALA A 20 -47.51 -17.69 5.58
N PRO A 21 -46.17 -17.55 5.49
CA PRO A 21 -45.50 -16.29 5.74
C PRO A 21 -45.91 -15.27 4.67
N THR A 22 -46.43 -14.12 5.10
CA THR A 22 -46.61 -12.94 4.25
C THR A 22 -45.24 -12.50 3.72
N PRO A 23 -45.02 -12.38 2.41
CA PRO A 23 -43.77 -11.85 1.89
C PRO A 23 -43.63 -10.39 2.34
N LEU A 24 -42.52 -10.08 3.00
CA LEU A 24 -42.16 -8.70 3.33
C LEU A 24 -42.07 -7.88 2.04
N PRO A 25 -42.49 -6.60 2.06
CA PRO A 25 -42.38 -5.75 0.88
C PRO A 25 -40.90 -5.64 0.49
N ILE A 26 -40.57 -6.13 -0.71
CA ILE A 26 -39.28 -5.87 -1.34
C ILE A 26 -39.26 -4.37 -1.64
N GLN A 27 -38.50 -3.61 -0.86
CA GLN A 27 -38.10 -2.27 -1.27
C GLN A 27 -37.25 -2.44 -2.52
N SER A 28 -37.81 -2.11 -3.69
CA SER A 28 -36.99 -1.90 -4.87
C SER A 28 -36.15 -0.67 -4.60
N LEU A 29 -34.89 -0.88 -4.20
CA LEU A 29 -33.93 0.20 -4.11
C LEU A 29 -33.64 0.63 -5.55
N ASP A 30 -34.30 1.72 -5.94
CA ASP A 30 -34.01 2.42 -7.19
C ASP A 30 -32.67 3.15 -7.02
N PHE A 31 -31.60 2.51 -7.51
CA PHE A 31 -30.25 3.07 -7.51
C PHE A 31 -29.98 4.01 -8.70
N SER A 32 -30.99 4.35 -9.50
CA SER A 32 -30.79 5.23 -10.67
C SER A 32 -30.39 6.67 -10.31
N ASN A 33 -30.44 7.06 -9.03
CA ASN A 33 -30.15 8.42 -8.58
C ASN A 33 -29.15 8.54 -7.41
N VAL A 34 -28.29 7.54 -7.18
CA VAL A 34 -27.18 7.68 -6.21
C VAL A 34 -25.84 7.33 -6.88
N LEU A 35 -25.45 8.14 -7.87
CA LEU A 35 -24.04 8.32 -8.15
C LEU A 35 -23.59 9.52 -7.32
N PRO A 36 -22.77 9.35 -6.27
CA PRO A 36 -22.05 10.48 -5.76
C PRO A 36 -21.17 11.02 -6.89
N GLU A 37 -21.25 12.32 -7.11
CA GLU A 37 -20.46 13.13 -8.04
C GLU A 37 -18.95 13.17 -7.67
N HIS A 38 -18.41 12.07 -7.15
CA HIS A 38 -17.08 11.96 -6.55
C HIS A 38 -16.25 10.80 -7.10
N ALA A 39 -16.42 10.48 -8.39
CA ALA A 39 -15.39 9.82 -9.19
C ALA A 39 -14.77 10.84 -10.17
N ARG A 40 -13.94 11.76 -9.68
CA ARG A 40 -12.95 12.45 -10.52
C ARG A 40 -11.58 12.07 -9.93
N ARG A 41 -10.71 11.42 -10.69
CA ARG A 41 -10.01 12.03 -11.82
C ARG A 41 -9.85 11.06 -13.00
N ALA A 42 -10.41 11.43 -14.14
CA ALA A 42 -9.53 11.74 -15.27
C ALA A 42 -9.13 13.21 -15.08
N ASP A 43 -7.83 13.51 -15.07
CA ASP A 43 -7.34 14.87 -14.91
C ASP A 43 -6.69 15.29 -16.22
N PRO A 44 -7.34 16.16 -17.01
CA PRO A 44 -6.81 16.55 -18.31
C PRO A 44 -5.49 17.32 -18.22
N SER A 45 -5.08 17.77 -17.03
CA SER A 45 -3.77 18.38 -16.82
C SER A 45 -2.63 17.36 -16.71
N LEU A 46 -2.93 16.10 -16.40
CA LEU A 46 -1.96 15.02 -16.29
C LEU A 46 -1.75 14.37 -17.66
N THR A 47 -0.49 14.20 -18.04
CA THR A 47 -0.11 13.75 -19.38
C THR A 47 0.84 12.55 -19.36
N GLY A 48 1.19 12.06 -18.17
CA GLY A 48 2.02 10.88 -17.98
C GLY A 48 2.24 10.53 -16.51
N TYR A 49 3.22 9.67 -16.28
CA TYR A 49 3.56 9.10 -14.99
C TYR A 49 5.07 9.03 -14.81
N LEU A 50 5.54 9.32 -13.60
CA LEU A 50 6.91 9.08 -13.15
C LEU A 50 6.91 7.89 -12.20
N GLY A 51 7.65 6.84 -12.55
CA GLY A 51 7.93 5.74 -11.65
C GLY A 51 9.27 5.87 -10.96
N ALA A 52 9.33 5.48 -9.68
CA ALA A 52 10.55 5.30 -8.91
C ALA A 52 10.65 3.86 -8.41
N PHE A 53 11.74 3.19 -8.73
CA PHE A 53 11.95 1.77 -8.44
C PHE A 53 13.39 1.51 -7.99
N PHE A 54 13.63 0.36 -7.36
CA PHE A 54 14.97 -0.24 -7.32
C PHE A 54 15.03 -1.46 -8.23
N LEU A 55 16.24 -1.95 -8.52
CA LEU A 55 16.46 -3.10 -9.39
C LEU A 55 17.17 -4.21 -8.60
N GLY A 56 16.44 -5.12 -7.98
CA GLY A 56 17.00 -6.36 -7.39
C GLY A 56 18.29 -6.16 -6.58
N ASP A 57 19.42 -6.57 -7.16
CA ASP A 57 20.78 -6.51 -6.60
C ASP A 57 21.46 -5.12 -6.67
N LYS A 58 20.79 -4.14 -7.28
CA LYS A 58 21.18 -2.73 -7.41
C LYS A 58 20.24 -1.86 -6.59
N PRO A 59 20.46 -1.74 -5.27
CA PRO A 59 19.60 -0.98 -4.36
C PRO A 59 19.88 0.53 -4.47
N SER A 60 19.45 1.12 -5.58
CA SER A 60 19.48 2.56 -5.88
C SER A 60 18.11 2.99 -6.41
N VAL A 61 17.85 4.30 -6.53
CA VAL A 61 16.60 4.78 -7.13
C VAL A 61 16.78 4.96 -8.63
N TYR A 62 15.91 4.31 -9.39
CA TYR A 62 15.82 4.38 -10.84
C TYR A 62 14.49 5.01 -11.23
N PHE A 63 14.53 5.96 -12.16
CA PHE A 63 13.31 6.58 -12.68
C PHE A 63 12.91 6.03 -14.03
N TYR A 64 11.61 5.92 -14.21
CA TYR A 64 10.97 5.48 -15.44
C TYR A 64 9.87 6.47 -15.79
N LEU A 65 9.84 6.94 -17.03
CA LEU A 65 8.84 7.88 -17.51
C LEU A 65 7.86 7.15 -18.42
N SER A 66 6.57 7.40 -18.27
CA SER A 66 5.58 6.76 -19.13
C SER A 66 5.71 7.20 -20.59
N ASN A 67 5.38 6.30 -21.51
CA ASN A 67 5.32 6.61 -22.94
C ASN A 67 3.98 7.29 -23.25
N GLY A 68 3.99 8.63 -23.26
CA GLY A 68 2.77 9.43 -23.28
C GLY A 68 1.95 9.21 -22.00
N ASN A 69 0.63 9.26 -22.11
CA ASN A 69 -0.27 9.07 -20.96
C ASN A 69 -0.64 7.60 -20.70
N ASN A 70 0.20 6.66 -21.14
CA ASN A 70 -0.03 5.23 -20.97
C ASN A 70 0.42 4.77 -19.58
N ALA A 71 -0.53 4.32 -18.76
CA ALA A 71 -0.30 3.87 -17.39
C ALA A 71 0.56 2.60 -17.27
N VAL A 72 0.74 1.81 -18.33
CA VAL A 72 1.45 0.52 -18.29
C VAL A 72 2.58 0.41 -19.33
N SER A 73 3.08 1.54 -19.82
CA SER A 73 4.19 1.61 -20.77
C SER A 73 5.19 2.66 -20.32
N PHE A 74 6.43 2.26 -20.04
CA PHE A 74 7.45 3.13 -19.47
C PHE A 74 8.80 2.94 -20.14
N THR A 75 9.60 4.02 -20.15
CA THR A 75 10.98 4.04 -20.60
C THR A 75 11.89 4.45 -19.46
N ALA A 76 13.02 3.76 -19.31
CA ALA A 76 14.02 4.08 -18.30
C ALA A 76 14.59 5.48 -18.56
N LEU A 77 14.66 6.30 -17.52
CA LEU A 77 15.40 7.55 -17.55
C LEU A 77 16.88 7.29 -17.22
N ASN A 78 17.70 8.32 -17.41
CA ASN A 78 19.14 8.35 -17.19
C ASN A 78 19.89 7.20 -17.89
N LYS A 79 19.43 6.82 -19.09
CA LYS A 79 19.97 5.69 -19.86
C LYS A 79 19.96 4.37 -19.07
N GLY A 80 19.01 4.19 -18.16
CA GLY A 80 18.92 3.03 -17.27
C GLY A 80 19.89 3.04 -16.09
N ASN A 81 20.64 4.13 -15.87
CA ASN A 81 21.49 4.30 -14.70
C ASN A 81 20.70 4.84 -13.51
N PRO A 82 21.15 4.60 -12.26
CA PRO A 82 20.48 5.13 -11.09
C PRO A 82 20.48 6.67 -11.10
N VAL A 83 19.35 7.27 -10.70
CA VAL A 83 19.21 8.72 -10.52
C VAL A 83 19.66 9.14 -9.12
N ILE A 84 19.43 8.30 -8.11
CA ILE A 84 19.87 8.51 -6.73
C ILE A 84 20.65 7.29 -6.25
N ASN A 85 21.87 7.50 -5.79
CA ASN A 85 22.66 6.50 -5.08
C ASN A 85 22.78 6.91 -3.60
N PRO A 86 22.36 6.08 -2.65
CA PRO A 86 22.48 6.39 -1.24
C PRO A 86 23.95 6.37 -0.79
N THR A 87 24.34 7.35 0.01
CA THR A 87 25.70 7.47 0.57
C THR A 87 25.76 7.14 2.07
N LYS A 88 24.61 7.08 2.76
CA LYS A 88 24.50 6.75 4.19
C LYS A 88 24.08 5.30 4.43
N GLY A 89 23.98 4.91 5.70
CA GLY A 89 23.43 3.61 6.11
C GLY A 89 24.20 2.44 5.51
N THR A 90 23.45 1.46 5.00
CA THR A 90 23.97 0.30 4.27
C THR A 90 24.51 0.65 2.87
N GLN A 91 24.30 1.90 2.42
CA GLN A 91 24.54 2.37 1.06
C GLN A 91 23.77 1.53 0.04
N GLY A 92 22.52 1.21 0.39
CA GLY A 92 21.53 0.62 -0.51
C GLY A 92 20.14 1.08 -0.11
N VAL A 93 19.34 1.48 -1.09
CA VAL A 93 17.95 1.88 -0.92
C VAL A 93 17.05 0.91 -1.69
N ARG A 94 16.00 0.45 -1.01
CA ARG A 94 14.94 -0.38 -1.60
C ARG A 94 13.59 0.29 -1.37
N ASP A 95 12.60 -0.16 -2.11
CA ASP A 95 11.20 0.24 -1.94
C ASP A 95 11.01 1.78 -2.01
N PRO A 96 11.55 2.49 -3.03
CA PRO A 96 11.45 3.94 -3.06
C PRO A 96 10.02 4.41 -3.35
N ALA A 97 9.49 5.24 -2.45
CA ALA A 97 8.16 5.82 -2.57
C ALA A 97 8.22 7.33 -2.77
N ILE A 98 7.66 7.82 -3.88
CA ILE A 98 7.48 9.25 -4.13
C ILE A 98 6.28 9.74 -3.32
N VAL A 99 6.52 10.68 -2.40
CA VAL A 99 5.48 11.30 -1.58
C VAL A 99 5.24 12.71 -2.10
N THR A 100 3.99 13.02 -2.43
CA THR A 100 3.58 14.38 -2.79
C THR A 100 3.51 15.27 -1.56
N GLY A 101 3.98 16.51 -1.70
CA GLY A 101 3.83 17.51 -0.64
C GLY A 101 2.36 17.78 -0.33
N GLY A 102 2.03 17.95 0.96
CA GLY A 102 0.69 18.27 1.45
C GLY A 102 0.59 19.68 2.03
N GLY A 103 -0.64 20.14 2.26
CA GLY A 103 -0.89 21.49 2.80
C GLY A 103 -0.25 22.57 1.91
N ASP A 104 0.58 23.42 2.51
CA ASP A 104 1.31 24.45 1.77
C ASP A 104 2.32 23.87 0.78
N GLU A 105 2.82 22.64 0.97
CA GLU A 105 3.79 22.03 0.05
C GLU A 105 3.13 21.44 -1.22
N ALA A 106 1.79 21.40 -1.27
CA ALA A 106 1.03 20.81 -2.36
C ALA A 106 1.40 21.39 -3.73
N GLY A 107 1.80 20.50 -4.65
CA GLY A 107 2.21 20.85 -6.02
C GLY A 107 3.54 21.61 -6.12
N ARG A 108 4.28 21.78 -5.00
CA ARG A 108 5.52 22.56 -4.95
C ARG A 108 6.70 21.76 -4.39
N LYS A 109 6.44 20.67 -3.68
CA LYS A 109 7.46 19.84 -3.07
C LYS A 109 7.09 18.37 -3.13
N TRP A 110 8.11 17.53 -3.21
CA TRP A 110 8.02 16.09 -3.20
C TRP A 110 9.14 15.51 -2.34
N TYR A 111 8.88 14.34 -1.80
CA TYR A 111 9.86 13.55 -1.07
C TYR A 111 10.02 12.19 -1.76
N ILE A 112 11.19 11.57 -1.58
CA ILE A 112 11.33 10.13 -1.76
C ILE A 112 11.72 9.57 -0.41
N VAL A 113 10.98 8.57 0.05
CA VAL A 113 11.37 7.74 1.19
C VAL A 113 11.77 6.35 0.69
N GLY A 114 12.58 5.62 1.46
CA GLY A 114 12.96 4.27 1.09
C GLY A 114 13.62 3.49 2.23
N THR A 115 13.64 2.17 2.08
CA THR A 115 14.28 1.23 2.99
C THR A 115 15.80 1.36 2.92
N ASP A 116 16.47 1.50 4.06
CA ASP A 116 17.93 1.38 4.14
C ASP A 116 18.34 -0.10 4.19
N LEU A 117 18.59 -0.68 3.01
CA LEU A 117 19.01 -2.07 2.86
C LEU A 117 19.84 -2.30 1.60
N ASN A 118 21.10 -2.67 1.80
CA ASN A 118 21.93 -3.34 0.81
C ASN A 118 22.06 -4.83 1.17
N ILE A 119 21.22 -5.67 0.57
CA ILE A 119 21.21 -7.11 0.87
C ILE A 119 22.52 -7.81 0.48
N GLY A 120 23.28 -7.26 -0.48
CA GLY A 120 24.60 -7.79 -0.87
C GLY A 120 25.69 -7.61 0.19
N LYS A 121 25.45 -6.79 1.22
CA LYS A 121 26.37 -6.56 2.35
C LYS A 121 25.92 -7.20 3.66
N THR A 122 24.83 -7.96 3.65
CA THR A 122 24.25 -8.59 4.85
C THR A 122 23.57 -9.92 4.46
N THR A 123 22.89 -10.57 5.40
CA THR A 123 22.04 -11.73 5.12
C THR A 123 20.58 -11.36 5.37
N TRP A 124 19.65 -12.12 4.79
CA TRP A 124 18.21 -11.91 5.04
C TRP A 124 17.82 -12.09 6.50
N ASP A 125 18.50 -12.96 7.25
CA ASP A 125 18.27 -13.10 8.69
C ASP A 125 18.80 -11.86 9.44
N ALA A 126 20.07 -11.48 9.23
CA ALA A 126 20.65 -10.31 9.88
C ALA A 126 19.89 -9.01 9.56
N ALA A 127 19.48 -8.80 8.31
CA ALA A 127 18.70 -7.63 7.88
C ALA A 127 17.33 -7.52 8.56
N GLN A 128 16.78 -8.62 9.06
CA GLN A 128 15.51 -8.65 9.79
C GLN A 128 15.67 -8.60 11.30
N ARG A 129 16.80 -9.10 11.82
CA ARG A 129 17.06 -9.14 13.26
C ARG A 129 17.70 -7.86 13.73
N THR A 130 18.71 -7.37 13.05
CA THR A 130 19.54 -6.22 13.46
C THR A 130 19.73 -5.23 12.30
N GLY A 131 18.70 -5.12 11.46
CA GLY A 131 18.68 -4.25 10.31
C GLY A 131 18.59 -2.76 10.66
N SER A 132 18.55 -1.93 9.62
CA SER A 132 18.36 -0.50 9.80
C SER A 132 17.01 -0.21 10.46
N ARG A 133 17.01 0.78 11.37
CA ARG A 133 15.83 1.29 12.09
C ARG A 133 15.43 2.69 11.61
N GLY A 134 15.99 3.09 10.47
CA GLY A 134 15.73 4.37 9.85
C GLY A 134 15.23 4.22 8.43
N ILE A 135 14.67 5.32 7.93
CA ILE A 135 14.22 5.47 6.56
C ILE A 135 15.12 6.48 5.86
N PHE A 136 15.41 6.23 4.58
CA PHE A 136 15.96 7.26 3.74
C PHE A 136 14.92 8.34 3.44
N VAL A 137 15.38 9.57 3.25
CA VAL A 137 14.58 10.70 2.80
C VAL A 137 15.41 11.56 1.84
N TRP A 138 14.84 11.89 0.68
CA TRP A 138 15.29 12.95 -0.22
C TRP A 138 14.15 13.91 -0.51
N GLU A 139 14.49 15.13 -0.94
CA GLU A 139 13.52 16.18 -1.28
C GLU A 139 13.74 16.72 -2.69
N SER A 140 12.65 17.15 -3.32
CA SER A 140 12.65 17.86 -4.59
C SER A 140 11.58 18.95 -4.61
N THR A 141 11.84 20.04 -5.33
CA THR A 141 10.86 21.09 -5.63
C THR A 141 10.51 21.15 -7.13
N ASP A 142 11.03 20.22 -7.93
CA ASP A 142 10.82 20.18 -9.38
C ASP A 142 10.70 18.75 -9.96
N LEU A 143 10.68 17.71 -9.11
CA LEU A 143 10.72 16.27 -9.44
C LEU A 143 11.98 15.79 -10.21
N VAL A 144 12.87 16.70 -10.57
CA VAL A 144 13.98 16.47 -11.49
C VAL A 144 15.32 16.45 -10.75
N ASN A 145 15.46 17.31 -9.75
CA ASN A 145 16.61 17.43 -8.86
C ASN A 145 16.24 16.94 -7.47
N TRP A 146 16.94 15.93 -6.99
CA TRP A 146 16.73 15.31 -5.69
C TRP A 146 17.96 15.53 -4.82
N ASN A 147 17.75 16.13 -3.64
CA ASN A 147 18.83 16.57 -2.76
C ASN A 147 18.50 16.21 -1.30
N ASN A 148 19.37 16.66 -0.37
CA ASN A 148 19.15 16.58 1.07
C ASN A 148 18.98 15.14 1.59
N GLU A 149 19.85 14.22 1.18
CA GLU A 149 19.85 12.85 1.69
C GLU A 149 19.90 12.82 3.23
N ARG A 150 18.91 12.17 3.82
CA ARG A 150 18.86 11.86 5.25
C ARG A 150 18.57 10.39 5.47
N LEU A 151 19.14 9.84 6.53
CA LEU A 151 18.73 8.56 7.10
C LEU A 151 18.14 8.88 8.48
N VAL A 152 16.81 8.86 8.58
CA VAL A 152 16.09 9.29 9.79
C VAL A 152 15.67 8.07 10.58
N GLN A 153 16.14 7.96 11.82
CA GLN A 153 15.74 6.87 12.72
C GLN A 153 14.28 7.09 13.16
N VAL A 154 13.45 6.05 12.99
CA VAL A 154 12.00 6.11 13.28
C VAL A 154 11.54 5.06 14.28
N GLU A 155 12.38 4.07 14.59
CA GLU A 155 12.11 3.05 15.62
C GLU A 155 13.24 2.94 16.66
N ASP A 156 12.90 2.37 17.81
CA ASP A 156 13.83 2.17 18.93
C ASP A 156 14.67 0.89 18.81
N ALA A 157 15.49 0.59 19.83
CA ALA A 157 16.40 -0.55 19.83
C ALA A 157 15.73 -1.93 19.85
N THR A 158 14.44 -2.02 20.16
CA THR A 158 13.70 -3.29 20.18
C THR A 158 13.24 -3.72 18.79
N ALA A 159 13.23 -2.80 17.81
CA ALA A 159 12.87 -3.11 16.43
C ALA A 159 13.98 -3.89 15.72
N GLY A 160 13.60 -4.93 15.01
CA GLY A 160 14.52 -5.72 14.19
C GLY A 160 14.89 -5.05 12.87
N MET A 161 13.97 -4.28 12.29
CA MET A 161 14.12 -3.56 11.02
C MET A 161 13.03 -2.51 10.80
N VAL A 162 13.24 -1.62 9.84
CA VAL A 162 12.24 -0.68 9.29
C VAL A 162 12.25 -0.81 7.77
N TRP A 163 11.18 -1.36 7.19
CA TRP A 163 11.11 -1.69 5.76
C TRP A 163 9.86 -1.14 5.06
N ALA A 164 9.98 -0.97 3.74
CA ALA A 164 8.98 -0.45 2.82
C ALA A 164 8.25 0.80 3.35
N PRO A 165 8.98 1.88 3.65
CA PRO A 165 8.35 3.08 4.14
C PRO A 165 7.56 3.79 3.03
N GLU A 166 6.39 4.29 3.39
CA GLU A 166 5.56 5.13 2.53
C GLU A 166 4.91 6.22 3.36
N ALA A 167 4.33 7.22 2.69
CA ALA A 167 3.64 8.29 3.39
C ALA A 167 2.47 8.88 2.60
N ILE A 168 1.45 9.28 3.35
CA ILE A 168 0.28 9.98 2.84
C ILE A 168 0.02 11.24 3.66
N TRP A 169 -0.40 12.32 3.01
CA TRP A 169 -0.84 13.53 3.71
C TRP A 169 -2.19 13.30 4.38
N ASP A 170 -2.23 13.49 5.70
CA ASP A 170 -3.44 13.51 6.50
C ASP A 170 -3.90 14.96 6.70
N ALA A 171 -4.92 15.36 5.95
CA ALA A 171 -5.45 16.71 5.99
C ALA A 171 -6.14 17.05 7.33
N GLU A 172 -6.65 16.08 8.08
CA GLU A 172 -7.26 16.33 9.39
C GLU A 172 -6.21 16.67 10.45
N LYS A 173 -5.00 16.12 10.30
CA LYS A 173 -3.86 16.40 11.19
C LYS A 173 -2.96 17.53 10.68
N GLY A 174 -3.00 17.81 9.38
CA GLY A 174 -2.04 18.72 8.74
C GLY A 174 -0.60 18.17 8.84
N GLN A 175 -0.44 16.86 8.66
CA GLN A 175 0.83 16.13 8.79
C GLN A 175 0.87 14.94 7.82
N TYR A 176 2.06 14.46 7.50
CA TYR A 176 2.24 13.20 6.80
C TYR A 176 2.12 12.04 7.78
N LEU A 177 1.23 11.09 7.51
CA LEU A 177 1.25 9.77 8.13
C LEU A 177 2.28 8.95 7.37
N VAL A 178 3.41 8.67 8.02
CA VAL A 178 4.48 7.82 7.48
C VAL A 178 4.36 6.45 8.11
N HIS A 179 4.37 5.40 7.31
CA HIS A 179 4.24 4.02 7.79
C HIS A 179 5.33 3.11 7.24
N TRP A 180 5.59 2.01 7.93
CA TRP A 180 6.60 1.01 7.58
C TRP A 180 6.30 -0.34 8.25
N ALA A 181 6.89 -1.41 7.74
CA ALA A 181 6.84 -2.73 8.38
C ALA A 181 7.97 -2.91 9.40
N SER A 182 7.66 -3.51 10.54
CA SER A 182 8.66 -3.84 11.58
C SER A 182 8.23 -5.02 12.45
N LYS A 183 9.20 -5.68 13.10
CA LYS A 183 8.99 -6.67 14.16
C LYS A 183 9.88 -6.37 15.36
N PHE A 184 9.50 -6.88 16.52
CA PHE A 184 10.07 -6.41 17.79
C PHE A 184 10.54 -7.57 18.66
N TYR A 185 11.62 -7.31 19.40
CA TYR A 185 12.18 -8.21 20.42
C TYR A 185 11.87 -7.66 21.81
N PRO A 186 11.73 -8.52 22.83
CA PRO A 186 11.57 -8.04 24.20
C PRO A 186 12.83 -7.28 24.64
N THR A 187 12.68 -6.30 25.52
CA THR A 187 13.82 -5.54 26.07
C THR A 187 14.82 -6.42 26.83
N SER A 188 14.40 -7.61 27.27
CA SER A 188 15.27 -8.64 27.86
C SER A 188 16.14 -9.39 26.85
N ASP A 189 15.92 -9.23 25.54
CA ASP A 189 16.74 -9.78 24.46
C ASP A 189 17.33 -8.66 23.60
N PRO A 190 18.25 -7.83 24.12
CA PRO A 190 18.83 -6.71 23.38
C PRO A 190 19.72 -7.14 22.19
N ASN A 191 20.03 -8.43 22.10
CA ASN A 191 20.86 -9.00 21.02
C ASN A 191 19.99 -9.67 19.93
N HIS A 192 18.66 -9.65 20.08
CA HIS A 192 17.70 -10.17 19.10
C HIS A 192 17.95 -11.65 18.71
N THR A 193 18.36 -12.46 19.69
CA THR A 193 18.70 -13.88 19.47
C THR A 193 17.48 -14.80 19.55
N GLY A 194 16.44 -14.38 20.27
CA GLY A 194 15.18 -15.09 20.44
C GLY A 194 14.21 -14.96 19.27
N SER A 195 12.94 -15.22 19.54
CA SER A 195 11.85 -15.05 18.59
C SER A 195 11.29 -13.62 18.65
N PRO A 196 11.15 -12.93 17.51
CA PRO A 196 10.48 -11.64 17.46
C PRO A 196 8.95 -11.80 17.54
N SER A 197 8.26 -10.67 17.67
CA SER A 197 6.83 -10.56 17.34
C SER A 197 6.57 -10.90 15.86
N ALA A 198 5.29 -11.07 15.49
CA ALA A 198 4.88 -10.97 14.09
C ALA A 198 5.23 -9.58 13.53
N ILE A 199 5.48 -9.51 12.22
CA ILE A 199 5.68 -8.24 11.51
C ILE A 199 4.35 -7.50 11.46
N ARG A 200 4.39 -6.23 11.84
CA ARG A 200 3.24 -5.33 11.89
C ARG A 200 3.56 -4.02 11.19
N ILE A 201 2.53 -3.33 10.74
CA ILE A 201 2.69 -1.99 10.18
C ILE A 201 2.66 -0.97 11.32
N ARG A 202 3.70 -0.17 11.36
CA ARG A 202 3.94 0.92 12.30
C ARG A 202 3.71 2.24 11.58
N TYR A 203 3.42 3.29 12.34
CA TYR A 203 3.32 4.64 11.77
C TYR A 203 3.79 5.71 12.75
N ALA A 204 4.19 6.85 12.21
CA ALA A 204 4.40 8.09 12.95
C ALA A 204 3.99 9.29 12.08
N TYR A 205 3.64 10.40 12.72
CA TYR A 205 3.37 11.65 12.02
C TYR A 205 4.62 12.53 11.94
N THR A 206 4.77 13.21 10.82
CA THR A 206 5.78 14.26 10.62
C THR A 206 5.22 15.42 9.80
N LYS A 207 5.81 16.60 9.93
CA LYS A 207 5.53 17.74 9.04
C LYS A 207 6.61 17.95 7.99
N ASP A 208 7.80 17.38 8.20
CA ASP A 208 9.01 17.80 7.50
C ASP A 208 9.97 16.65 7.14
N PHE A 209 9.61 15.41 7.50
CA PHE A 209 10.47 14.23 7.36
C PHE A 209 11.85 14.41 8.03
N LYS A 210 11.87 15.10 9.17
CA LYS A 210 13.02 15.24 10.07
C LYS A 210 12.63 14.90 11.49
N THR A 211 11.53 15.47 11.96
CA THR A 211 11.00 15.24 13.30
C THR A 211 9.74 14.38 13.21
N PHE A 212 9.74 13.27 13.93
CA PHE A 212 8.63 12.32 13.96
C PHE A 212 8.01 12.28 15.35
N SER A 213 6.70 12.05 15.42
CA SER A 213 6.06 11.61 16.65
C SER A 213 6.62 10.24 17.08
N ALA A 214 6.37 9.85 18.33
CA ALA A 214 6.63 8.47 18.73
C ALA A 214 5.83 7.49 17.84
N PRO A 215 6.45 6.38 17.39
CA PRO A 215 5.78 5.43 16.51
C PRO A 215 4.71 4.62 17.25
N GLN A 216 3.64 4.28 16.54
CA GLN A 216 2.46 3.56 17.04
C GLN A 216 2.13 2.38 16.11
N ASP A 217 1.35 1.41 16.58
CA ASP A 217 0.83 0.34 15.73
C ASP A 217 -0.26 0.93 14.82
N TYR A 218 -0.14 0.71 13.51
CA TYR A 218 -1.21 1.00 12.55
C TYR A 218 -2.02 -0.26 12.23
N ILE A 219 -1.33 -1.35 11.86
CA ILE A 219 -1.93 -2.65 11.59
C ILE A 219 -1.14 -3.71 12.34
N ASN A 220 -1.79 -4.40 13.27
CA ASN A 220 -1.23 -5.53 13.99
C ASN A 220 -2.21 -6.71 13.90
N LYS A 221 -1.95 -7.65 12.97
CA LYS A 221 -2.78 -8.84 12.74
C LYS A 221 -2.13 -10.11 13.30
N SER A 222 -1.34 -9.99 14.38
CA SER A 222 -0.65 -11.12 15.02
C SER A 222 -1.61 -12.32 15.22
N PRO A 223 -1.19 -13.55 14.87
CA PRO A 223 0.17 -13.97 14.50
C PRO A 223 0.54 -13.78 13.02
N THR A 224 -0.32 -13.17 12.19
CA THR A 224 -0.03 -12.92 10.77
C THR A 224 1.00 -11.82 10.59
N ASN A 225 2.00 -12.07 9.75
CA ASN A 225 2.99 -11.07 9.35
C ASN A 225 2.42 -10.21 8.22
N ILE A 226 2.35 -8.89 8.42
CA ILE A 226 1.89 -7.94 7.41
C ILE A 226 3.03 -7.02 7.00
N ILE A 227 3.26 -6.88 5.70
CA ILE A 227 4.25 -5.97 5.10
C ILE A 227 3.66 -5.21 3.91
N ASP A 228 4.43 -4.27 3.39
CA ASP A 228 4.18 -3.52 2.14
C ASP A 228 2.77 -2.92 2.08
N LEU A 229 2.46 -2.05 3.05
CA LEU A 229 1.22 -1.27 3.02
C LEU A 229 1.33 -0.19 1.96
N ASP A 230 0.30 -0.04 1.13
CA ASP A 230 0.11 1.06 0.18
C ASP A 230 -1.32 1.62 0.31
N PHE A 231 -1.49 2.92 0.07
CA PHE A 231 -2.78 3.60 0.11
C PHE A 231 -3.13 4.24 -1.23
N LEU A 232 -4.36 3.98 -1.68
CA LEU A 232 -4.97 4.69 -2.81
C LEU A 232 -6.14 5.55 -2.32
N PRO A 233 -5.99 6.89 -2.27
CA PRO A 233 -7.10 7.80 -2.01
C PRO A 233 -8.13 7.72 -3.15
N LEU A 234 -9.41 7.54 -2.80
CA LEU A 234 -10.52 7.46 -3.75
C LEU A 234 -11.44 8.69 -3.70
N GLY A 235 -11.06 9.71 -2.93
CA GLY A 235 -11.80 10.95 -2.74
C GLY A 235 -12.50 11.04 -1.38
N GLY A 236 -12.59 12.27 -0.85
CA GLY A 236 -13.17 12.50 0.48
C GLY A 236 -12.44 11.70 1.57
N LYS A 237 -13.20 10.91 2.34
CA LYS A 237 -12.69 10.00 3.36
C LYS A 237 -12.57 8.55 2.88
N THR A 238 -12.65 8.32 1.57
CA THR A 238 -12.64 7.00 0.97
C THR A 238 -11.24 6.63 0.50
N TYR A 239 -10.78 5.46 0.90
CA TYR A 239 -9.47 4.91 0.59
C TYR A 239 -9.59 3.43 0.26
N ALA A 240 -8.80 2.97 -0.70
CA ALA A 240 -8.35 1.59 -0.73
C ALA A 240 -6.97 1.52 -0.08
N ARG A 241 -6.67 0.37 0.54
CA ARG A 241 -5.31 0.01 0.94
C ARG A 241 -4.98 -1.37 0.45
N PHE A 242 -3.70 -1.60 0.20
CA PHE A 242 -3.16 -2.87 -0.25
C PHE A 242 -2.08 -3.28 0.73
N MET A 243 -1.98 -4.56 1.03
CA MET A 243 -0.91 -5.06 1.87
C MET A 243 -0.63 -6.52 1.57
N LYS A 244 0.58 -6.96 1.93
CA LYS A 244 0.98 -8.34 1.82
C LYS A 244 0.80 -9.06 3.16
N ASP A 245 0.06 -10.16 3.11
CA ASP A 245 0.16 -11.22 4.10
C ASP A 245 1.43 -12.04 3.79
N GLU A 246 2.48 -11.76 4.55
CA GLU A 246 3.78 -12.42 4.43
C GLU A 246 3.76 -13.85 5.00
N THR A 247 2.77 -14.21 5.81
CA THR A 247 2.59 -15.59 6.26
C THR A 247 2.01 -16.45 5.13
N ALA A 248 1.00 -15.96 4.43
CA ALA A 248 0.33 -16.66 3.33
C ALA A 248 0.97 -16.40 1.95
N LYS A 249 1.88 -15.43 1.83
CA LYS A 249 2.46 -14.93 0.57
C LYS A 249 1.41 -14.41 -0.41
N THR A 250 0.45 -13.64 0.10
CA THR A 250 -0.66 -13.09 -0.72
C THR A 250 -0.80 -11.59 -0.54
N VAL A 251 -1.20 -10.90 -1.59
CA VAL A 251 -1.61 -9.49 -1.53
C VAL A 251 -3.14 -9.41 -1.56
N PHE A 252 -3.69 -8.52 -0.76
CA PHE A 252 -5.14 -8.26 -0.68
C PHE A 252 -5.43 -6.78 -0.55
N THR A 253 -6.69 -6.40 -0.74
CA THR A 253 -7.17 -5.04 -0.61
C THR A 253 -8.22 -4.92 0.48
N GLU A 254 -8.23 -3.78 1.17
CA GLU A 254 -9.29 -3.38 2.08
C GLU A 254 -9.75 -1.95 1.74
N ILE A 255 -11.01 -1.64 2.03
CA ILE A 255 -11.65 -0.37 1.74
C ILE A 255 -12.11 0.28 3.03
N SER A 256 -11.91 1.60 3.16
CA SER A 256 -12.51 2.42 4.20
C SER A 256 -13.20 3.61 3.56
N THR A 257 -14.41 3.93 4.02
CA THR A 257 -15.15 5.16 3.68
C THR A 257 -15.14 6.18 4.82
N THR A 258 -14.41 5.87 5.90
CA THR A 258 -14.43 6.62 7.16
C THR A 258 -13.05 7.19 7.53
N GLY A 259 -12.13 7.22 6.58
CA GLY A 259 -10.79 7.81 6.73
C GLY A 259 -9.69 6.77 6.96
N LEU A 260 -8.45 7.27 7.14
CA LEU A 260 -7.25 6.46 7.34
C LEU A 260 -7.37 5.56 8.59
N PHE A 261 -7.84 6.09 9.71
CA PHE A 261 -8.10 5.31 10.94
C PHE A 261 -9.55 4.80 11.04
N GLY A 262 -10.25 4.75 9.92
CA GLY A 262 -11.63 4.30 9.82
C GLY A 262 -11.80 2.78 9.96
N THR A 263 -13.04 2.33 9.80
CA THR A 263 -13.31 0.90 9.64
C THR A 263 -12.90 0.43 8.26
N TRP A 264 -12.07 -0.60 8.21
CA TRP A 264 -11.59 -1.23 6.99
C TRP A 264 -12.30 -2.56 6.74
N THR A 265 -12.82 -2.75 5.53
CA THR A 265 -13.49 -3.99 5.12
C THR A 265 -12.76 -4.62 3.95
N ARG A 266 -12.66 -5.95 3.92
CA ARG A 266 -12.07 -6.71 2.81
C ARG A 266 -13.18 -7.11 1.83
N PRO A 267 -13.28 -6.50 0.64
CA PRO A 267 -14.28 -6.90 -0.35
C PRO A 267 -14.08 -8.38 -0.70
N GLY A 268 -15.17 -9.13 -0.80
CA GLY A 268 -15.12 -10.58 -1.01
C GLY A 268 -14.85 -11.42 0.24
N GLY A 269 -14.71 -10.80 1.42
CA GLY A 269 -14.56 -11.48 2.71
C GLY A 269 -13.11 -11.75 3.13
N SER A 270 -12.93 -12.34 4.30
CA SER A 270 -11.61 -12.45 4.97
C SER A 270 -10.53 -13.21 4.19
N ASN A 271 -10.92 -14.03 3.21
CA ASN A 271 -10.01 -14.88 2.43
C ASN A 271 -9.74 -14.33 1.01
N ALA A 272 -10.37 -13.22 0.61
CA ALA A 272 -10.31 -12.72 -0.76
C ALA A 272 -8.96 -12.06 -1.09
N ILE A 273 -8.12 -12.70 -1.90
CA ILE A 273 -6.82 -12.18 -2.31
C ILE A 273 -6.89 -11.57 -3.71
N ILE A 274 -5.93 -10.71 -4.05
CA ILE A 274 -5.68 -10.28 -5.42
C ILE A 274 -4.79 -11.31 -6.12
N GLN A 275 -3.68 -11.70 -5.46
CA GLN A 275 -2.69 -12.61 -6.03
C GLN A 275 -1.81 -13.23 -4.93
N SER A 276 -1.26 -14.42 -5.20
CA SER A 276 -0.23 -15.08 -4.37
C SER A 276 1.16 -15.05 -5.04
N GLY A 277 2.21 -15.20 -4.24
CA GLY A 277 3.60 -15.18 -4.73
C GLY A 277 4.07 -13.81 -5.19
N VAL A 278 3.47 -12.75 -4.63
CA VAL A 278 3.74 -11.35 -4.97
C VAL A 278 3.88 -10.49 -3.72
N GLU A 279 4.47 -9.31 -3.89
CA GLU A 279 4.68 -8.30 -2.86
C GLU A 279 4.64 -6.87 -3.41
N GLY A 280 4.92 -5.89 -2.54
CA GLY A 280 5.08 -4.50 -2.93
C GLY A 280 3.96 -3.89 -3.75
N PRO A 281 2.69 -3.91 -3.31
CA PRO A 281 1.63 -3.23 -4.03
C PRO A 281 1.96 -1.75 -4.22
N ALA A 282 1.77 -1.24 -5.43
CA ALA A 282 1.89 0.19 -5.74
C ALA A 282 0.70 0.63 -6.61
N ALA A 283 -0.30 1.25 -5.99
CA ALA A 283 -1.54 1.64 -6.64
C ALA A 283 -1.57 3.11 -7.07
N TYR A 284 -2.21 3.39 -8.21
CA TYR A 284 -2.36 4.75 -8.74
C TYR A 284 -3.60 4.85 -9.63
N LEU A 285 -4.19 6.05 -9.69
CA LEU A 285 -5.36 6.31 -10.54
C LEU A 285 -4.96 6.47 -12.00
N ASP A 286 -5.86 6.08 -12.90
CA ASP A 286 -5.72 6.33 -14.33
C ASP A 286 -6.01 7.80 -14.67
N ASN A 287 -5.09 8.46 -15.37
CA ASN A 287 -5.21 9.86 -15.77
C ASN A 287 -6.34 10.11 -16.79
N GLN A 288 -6.69 9.10 -17.61
CA GLN A 288 -7.56 9.25 -18.77
C GLN A 288 -8.97 8.69 -18.52
N GLN A 289 -9.11 7.66 -17.69
CA GLN A 289 -10.39 7.02 -17.39
C GLN A 289 -10.76 7.20 -15.92
N ALA A 290 -11.75 8.06 -15.66
CA ALA A 290 -12.26 8.29 -14.32
C ALA A 290 -12.76 6.98 -13.68
N GLY A 291 -12.38 6.74 -12.42
CA GLY A 291 -12.76 5.55 -11.66
C GLY A 291 -11.96 4.29 -12.00
N LYS A 292 -11.04 4.34 -12.98
CA LYS A 292 -10.06 3.29 -13.22
C LYS A 292 -8.81 3.51 -12.36
N ALA A 293 -8.28 2.43 -11.80
CA ALA A 293 -7.00 2.42 -11.13
C ALA A 293 -6.12 1.28 -11.64
N HIS A 294 -4.82 1.45 -11.42
CA HIS A 294 -3.78 0.49 -11.69
C HIS A 294 -3.10 0.09 -10.38
N LEU A 295 -2.54 -1.12 -10.37
CA LEU A 295 -1.82 -1.69 -9.24
C LEU A 295 -0.64 -2.49 -9.79
N LEU A 296 0.58 -2.15 -9.38
CA LEU A 296 1.73 -3.00 -9.64
C LEU A 296 1.90 -4.01 -8.52
N LEU A 297 2.18 -5.27 -8.86
CA LEU A 297 2.52 -6.33 -7.89
C LEU A 297 3.88 -6.94 -8.24
N ASP A 298 4.82 -6.90 -7.32
CA ASP A 298 6.19 -7.39 -7.52
C ASP A 298 6.19 -8.91 -7.39
N PHE A 299 6.40 -9.61 -8.51
CA PHE A 299 6.66 -11.04 -8.50
C PHE A 299 8.12 -11.25 -8.06
N TYR A 300 8.37 -11.15 -6.75
CA TYR A 300 9.69 -11.17 -6.13
C TYR A 300 10.51 -12.43 -6.47
N GLY A 301 9.85 -13.56 -6.73
CA GLY A 301 10.47 -14.82 -7.20
C GLY A 301 10.63 -14.94 -8.72
N SER A 302 10.29 -13.89 -9.48
CA SER A 302 10.28 -13.88 -10.94
C SER A 302 10.83 -12.55 -11.47
N ASP A 303 10.25 -12.03 -12.56
CA ASP A 303 10.73 -10.91 -13.37
C ASP A 303 10.28 -9.52 -12.91
N GLY A 304 9.86 -9.36 -11.64
CA GLY A 304 9.53 -8.07 -11.07
C GLY A 304 8.06 -7.70 -11.22
N TYR A 305 7.81 -6.40 -11.30
CA TYR A 305 6.46 -5.83 -11.34
C TYR A 305 5.64 -6.29 -12.54
N ARG A 306 4.37 -6.60 -12.27
CA ARG A 306 3.34 -6.79 -13.30
C ARG A 306 2.13 -5.90 -13.00
N PRO A 307 1.59 -5.19 -14.01
CA PRO A 307 0.43 -4.33 -13.83
C PRO A 307 -0.87 -5.12 -13.74
N TYR A 308 -1.75 -4.63 -12.87
CA TYR A 308 -3.14 -4.99 -12.72
C TYR A 308 -3.98 -3.72 -12.84
N GLU A 309 -5.27 -3.88 -13.15
CA GLU A 309 -6.22 -2.78 -13.23
C GLU A 309 -7.56 -3.13 -12.60
N SER A 310 -8.31 -2.08 -12.26
CA SER A 310 -9.67 -2.18 -11.74
C SER A 310 -10.50 -0.97 -12.17
N THR A 311 -11.75 -1.22 -12.55
CA THR A 311 -12.82 -0.21 -12.62
C THR A 311 -13.85 -0.35 -11.49
N ASP A 312 -13.66 -1.34 -10.61
CA ASP A 312 -14.49 -1.64 -9.44
C ASP A 312 -13.58 -1.81 -8.21
N ILE A 313 -12.91 -0.70 -7.85
CA ILE A 313 -11.90 -0.65 -6.79
C ILE A 313 -12.52 -1.03 -5.45
N GLN A 314 -13.71 -0.49 -5.15
CA GLN A 314 -14.42 -0.75 -3.89
C GLN A 314 -14.96 -2.19 -3.80
N GLY A 315 -15.28 -2.82 -4.94
CA GLY A 315 -15.58 -4.25 -5.01
C GLY A 315 -14.34 -5.14 -4.89
N GLY A 316 -13.13 -4.56 -4.85
CA GLY A 316 -11.86 -5.27 -4.71
C GLY A 316 -11.49 -6.15 -5.90
N LYS A 317 -12.04 -5.88 -7.09
CA LYS A 317 -11.81 -6.68 -8.29
C LYS A 317 -10.61 -6.15 -9.06
N TRP A 318 -9.54 -6.94 -9.11
CA TRP A 318 -8.31 -6.59 -9.82
C TRP A 318 -7.99 -7.65 -10.86
N THR A 319 -7.72 -7.23 -12.09
CA THR A 319 -7.38 -8.12 -13.20
C THR A 319 -6.01 -7.76 -13.76
N ALA A 320 -5.23 -8.76 -14.17
CA ALA A 320 -3.93 -8.49 -14.80
C ALA A 320 -4.12 -7.65 -16.07
N SER A 321 -3.31 -6.61 -16.22
CA SER A 321 -3.27 -5.77 -17.43
C SER A 321 -2.35 -6.40 -18.47
N ASP A 322 -2.45 -5.91 -19.72
CA ASP A 322 -1.39 -6.16 -20.69
C ASP A 322 -0.06 -5.56 -20.18
N ARG A 323 1.00 -6.37 -20.28
CA ARG A 323 2.35 -6.04 -19.82
C ARG A 323 3.38 -6.06 -20.95
N ALA A 324 2.96 -6.18 -22.22
CA ALA A 324 3.89 -6.25 -23.35
C ALA A 324 4.82 -5.04 -23.46
N SER A 325 4.35 -3.86 -23.04
CA SER A 325 5.12 -2.61 -23.03
C SER A 325 5.63 -2.19 -21.63
N PHE A 326 5.41 -3.02 -20.60
CA PHE A 326 5.86 -2.71 -19.25
C PHE A 326 7.29 -3.24 -19.03
N PRO A 327 8.23 -2.46 -18.45
CA PRO A 327 9.59 -2.92 -18.21
C PRO A 327 9.65 -4.12 -17.26
N THR A 328 10.60 -5.03 -17.51
CA THR A 328 10.89 -6.14 -16.60
C THR A 328 11.93 -5.75 -15.56
N ASN A 329 12.03 -6.56 -14.50
CA ASN A 329 13.00 -6.47 -13.39
C ASN A 329 12.85 -5.24 -12.48
N LEU A 330 11.82 -4.41 -12.67
CA LEU A 330 11.44 -3.40 -11.70
C LEU A 330 10.96 -4.08 -10.41
N ARG A 331 11.47 -3.66 -9.27
CA ARG A 331 11.04 -4.13 -7.95
C ARG A 331 10.28 -3.06 -7.20
N HIS A 332 9.75 -3.44 -6.03
CA HIS A 332 8.94 -2.59 -5.16
C HIS A 332 9.34 -1.10 -5.21
N GLY A 333 8.38 -0.24 -5.51
CA GLY A 333 8.55 1.19 -5.70
C GLY A 333 7.19 1.88 -5.84
N SER A 334 7.13 3.00 -6.55
CA SER A 334 5.92 3.83 -6.65
C SER A 334 5.74 4.48 -8.01
N ILE A 335 4.51 4.91 -8.30
CA ILE A 335 4.14 5.68 -9.50
C ILE A 335 3.48 6.99 -9.07
N LEU A 336 3.94 8.11 -9.64
CA LEU A 336 3.35 9.43 -9.49
C LEU A 336 2.80 9.92 -10.83
N PRO A 337 1.48 10.21 -10.94
CA PRO A 337 0.95 10.94 -12.08
C PRO A 337 1.52 12.36 -12.19
N ILE A 338 1.89 12.78 -13.40
CA ILE A 338 2.54 14.07 -13.65
C ILE A 338 1.99 14.79 -14.89
N ASN A 339 2.16 16.12 -14.92
CA ASN A 339 1.74 16.98 -16.03
C ASN A 339 2.83 17.13 -17.10
N ALA A 340 2.49 17.83 -18.19
CA ALA A 340 3.39 18.04 -19.32
C ALA A 340 4.67 18.78 -18.95
N THR A 341 4.61 19.72 -18.00
CA THR A 341 5.77 20.47 -17.52
C THR A 341 6.82 19.54 -16.92
N PHE A 342 6.40 18.63 -16.02
CA PHE A 342 7.32 17.67 -15.41
C PHE A 342 7.79 16.60 -16.42
N MET A 343 6.91 16.13 -17.32
CA MET A 343 7.29 15.22 -18.40
C MET A 343 8.44 15.81 -19.22
N SER A 344 8.29 17.05 -19.71
CA SER A 344 9.32 17.72 -20.50
C SER A 344 10.61 17.96 -19.72
N ALA A 345 10.52 18.38 -18.45
CA ALA A 345 11.70 18.64 -17.63
C ALA A 345 12.50 17.36 -17.31
N LEU A 346 11.80 16.25 -17.02
CA LEU A 346 12.41 14.94 -16.80
C LEU A 346 13.07 14.41 -18.07
N SER A 347 12.38 14.47 -19.22
CA SER A 347 12.97 14.07 -20.50
C SER A 347 14.17 14.94 -20.89
N ALA A 348 14.11 16.26 -20.68
CA ALA A 348 15.22 17.15 -21.02
C ALA A 348 16.49 16.87 -20.21
N LYS A 349 16.34 16.49 -18.93
CA LYS A 349 17.49 16.19 -18.07
C LYS A 349 17.98 14.75 -18.18
N TRP A 350 17.04 13.80 -18.22
CA TRP A 350 17.32 12.38 -18.03
C TRP A 350 16.91 11.50 -19.22
N GLY A 351 16.32 12.06 -20.28
CA GLY A 351 15.84 11.30 -21.44
C GLY A 351 16.93 10.64 -22.28
#